data_AF-A0A651G8D9-F1
#
_entry.id   AF-A0A651G8D9-F1
#
_cell.length_a   1.000
_cell.length_b   1.000
_cell.length_c   1.000
_cell.angle_alpha   90.00
_cell.angle_beta   90.00
_cell.angle_gamma   90.00
#
_symmetry.space_group_name_H-M   'P 1'
#
loop_
_entity.id
_entity.type
_entity.pdbx_description
1 polymer ?
#
loop_
_entity_poly.entity_id
_entity_poly.type
_entity_poly.pdbx_seq_one_letter_code
_entity_poly.pdbx_strand_id
1 'polypeptide(L)'
;MSISEDHKVIAKVIVHYALDYVRWTQLVPMILGWAFAIVMVLALFLIGFQGEIDALLSRADSTIENWIGVEPETNQHEADSSGTVTITEDSFVTWVYRIWGVLALAGWLYSNIRTKLFGPKAPTRWKRKIYRAVMASLLFVGFLMLGTLVIGGVSGNTHWELMVPFILLPLLLFVVSFWGISVSHLITKIQRDIGKRDSNEHIHKVTA
;
A
#
# COMPACT_ATOMS: atom_id res chain seq x y z
N MET A 1 10.99 -38.44 26.88
CA MET A 1 10.36 -37.38 26.06
C MET A 1 10.18 -37.95 24.66
N SER A 2 8.93 -38.21 24.28
CA SER A 2 8.64 -38.97 23.07
C SER A 2 8.73 -38.07 21.85
N ILE A 3 9.49 -38.53 20.86
CA ILE A 3 9.71 -37.90 19.55
C ILE A 3 8.38 -37.42 18.90
N SER A 4 7.25 -38.05 19.23
CA SER A 4 5.92 -37.67 18.75
C SER A 4 5.45 -36.27 19.19
N GLU A 5 5.84 -35.75 20.36
CA GLU A 5 5.36 -34.43 20.81
C GLU A 5 6.11 -33.28 20.12
N ASP A 6 7.42 -33.43 19.91
CA ASP A 6 8.24 -32.42 19.22
C ASP A 6 7.78 -32.18 17.77
N HIS A 7 7.38 -33.26 17.06
CA HIS A 7 6.85 -33.15 15.69
C HIS A 7 5.55 -32.36 15.62
N LYS A 8 4.67 -32.48 16.63
CA LYS A 8 3.42 -31.72 16.70
C LYS A 8 3.69 -30.23 16.94
N VAL A 9 4.65 -29.92 17.80
CA VAL A 9 5.07 -28.53 18.06
C VAL A 9 5.65 -27.90 16.79
N ILE A 10 6.55 -28.59 16.10
CA ILE A 10 7.18 -28.10 14.86
C ILE A 10 6.13 -27.89 13.76
N ALA A 11 5.23 -28.86 13.54
CA ALA A 11 4.16 -28.72 12.54
C ALA A 11 3.27 -27.50 12.83
N LYS A 12 2.93 -27.25 14.10
CA LYS A 12 2.14 -26.09 14.50
C LYS A 12 2.84 -24.77 14.23
N VAL A 13 4.14 -24.69 14.52
CA VAL A 13 4.97 -23.51 14.24
C VAL A 13 4.98 -23.24 12.73
N ILE A 14 5.19 -24.27 11.91
CA ILE A 14 5.20 -24.16 10.44
C ILE A 14 3.84 -23.68 9.92
N VAL A 15 2.73 -24.26 10.40
CA VAL A 15 1.37 -23.83 10.01
C VAL A 15 1.13 -22.38 10.39
N HIS A 16 1.58 -21.94 11.57
CA HIS A 16 1.45 -20.56 11.99
C HIS A 16 2.20 -19.60 11.06
N TYR A 17 3.45 -19.93 10.71
CA TYR A 17 4.25 -19.16 9.77
C TYR A 17 3.66 -19.14 8.35
N ALA A 18 3.16 -20.28 7.86
CA ALA A 18 2.53 -20.37 6.55
C ALA A 18 1.26 -19.50 6.48
N LEU A 19 0.43 -19.53 7.52
CA LEU A 19 -0.77 -18.70 7.62
C LEU A 19 -0.42 -17.20 7.70
N ASP A 20 0.64 -16.83 8.42
CA ASP A 20 1.10 -15.44 8.48
C ASP A 20 1.69 -14.97 7.15
N TYR A 21 2.36 -15.85 6.41
CA TYR A 21 2.83 -15.58 5.06
C TYR A 21 1.66 -15.32 4.11
N VAL A 22 0.65 -16.21 4.09
CA VAL A 22 -0.56 -16.02 3.27
C VAL A 22 -1.30 -14.74 3.65
N ARG A 23 -1.34 -14.37 4.93
CA ARG A 23 -1.90 -13.08 5.35
C ARG A 23 -1.13 -11.91 4.73
N TRP A 24 0.19 -11.99 4.71
CA TRP A 24 1.06 -10.97 4.14
C TRP A 24 0.89 -10.85 2.62
N THR A 25 0.81 -11.96 1.89
CA THR A 25 0.59 -11.94 0.44
C THR A 25 -0.71 -11.25 0.05
N GLN A 26 -1.74 -11.26 0.91
CA GLN A 26 -2.99 -10.53 0.65
C GLN A 26 -2.91 -9.04 1.02
N LEU A 27 -2.07 -8.67 1.99
CA LEU A 27 -1.90 -7.28 2.43
C LEU A 27 -1.01 -6.46 1.48
N VAL A 28 -0.01 -7.09 0.86
CA VAL A 28 0.92 -6.43 -0.07
C VAL A 28 0.21 -5.78 -1.26
N PRO A 29 -0.67 -6.44 -2.03
CA PRO A 29 -1.36 -5.80 -3.15
C PRO A 29 -2.25 -4.64 -2.69
N MET A 30 -2.84 -4.73 -1.49
CA MET A 30 -3.58 -3.61 -0.90
C MET A 30 -2.65 -2.41 -0.65
N ILE A 31 -1.51 -2.63 0.03
CA ILE A 31 -0.54 -1.56 0.33
C ILE A 31 0.01 -0.95 -0.96
N LEU A 32 0.38 -1.79 -1.94
CA LEU A 32 0.87 -1.35 -3.24
C LEU A 32 -0.18 -0.55 -4.01
N GLY A 33 -1.44 -1.01 -4.03
CA GLY A 33 -2.52 -0.28 -4.68
C GLY A 33 -2.72 1.12 -4.07
N TRP A 34 -2.72 1.21 -2.74
CA TRP A 34 -2.82 2.51 -2.05
C TRP A 34 -1.60 3.40 -2.28
N ALA A 35 -0.38 2.84 -2.22
CA ALA A 35 0.84 3.58 -2.47
C ALA A 35 0.88 4.13 -3.89
N PHE A 36 0.54 3.29 -4.88
CA PHE A 36 0.41 3.71 -6.28
C PHE A 36 -0.60 4.82 -6.44
N ALA A 37 -1.79 4.69 -5.83
CA ALA A 37 -2.84 5.70 -5.92
C ALA A 37 -2.41 7.04 -5.29
N ILE A 38 -1.68 7.03 -4.17
CA ILE A 38 -1.09 8.24 -3.57
C ILE A 38 -0.07 8.88 -4.51
N VAL A 39 0.85 8.10 -5.07
CA VAL A 39 1.86 8.59 -6.02
C VAL A 39 1.18 9.20 -7.25
N MET A 40 0.15 8.53 -7.76
CA MET A 40 -0.59 9.00 -8.93
C MET A 40 -1.34 10.31 -8.64
N VAL A 41 -1.97 10.43 -7.46
CA VAL A 41 -2.57 11.69 -7.01
C VAL A 41 -1.54 12.80 -6.86
N LEU A 42 -0.38 12.48 -6.29
CA LEU A 42 0.70 13.45 -6.13
C LEU A 42 1.26 13.92 -7.49
N ALA A 43 1.37 13.01 -8.46
CA ALA A 43 1.75 13.34 -9.83
C ALA A 43 0.70 14.23 -10.52
N LEU A 44 -0.59 13.92 -10.38
CA LEU A 44 -1.67 14.76 -10.91
C LEU A 44 -1.67 16.15 -10.27
N PHE A 45 -1.41 16.23 -8.97
CA PHE A 45 -1.27 17.51 -8.26
C PHE A 45 -0.07 18.29 -8.80
N LEU A 46 1.10 17.66 -8.95
CA LEU A 46 2.28 18.30 -9.52
C LEU A 46 2.01 18.86 -10.92
N ILE A 47 1.35 18.09 -11.80
CA ILE A 47 0.97 18.54 -13.14
C ILE A 47 0.01 19.73 -13.06
N GLY A 48 -1.01 19.63 -12.19
CA GLY A 48 -2.00 20.70 -12.00
C GLY A 48 -1.41 22.01 -11.45
N PHE A 49 -0.33 21.94 -10.69
CA PHE A 49 0.37 23.09 -10.11
C PHE A 49 1.63 23.50 -10.87
N GLN A 50 1.87 22.98 -12.08
CA GLN A 50 3.07 23.35 -12.86
C GLN A 50 3.16 24.87 -13.05
N GLY A 51 2.05 25.54 -13.37
CA GLY A 51 2.04 27.00 -13.56
C GLY A 51 2.37 27.78 -12.29
N GLU A 52 1.85 27.38 -11.14
CA GLU A 52 2.16 28.02 -9.85
C GLU A 52 3.57 27.70 -9.36
N ILE A 53 4.06 26.48 -9.62
CA ILE A 53 5.44 26.08 -9.33
C ILE A 53 6.40 26.90 -10.19
N ASP A 54 6.12 27.09 -11.48
CA ASP A 54 6.93 27.92 -12.38
C ASP A 54 6.88 29.41 -11.98
N ALA A 55 5.72 29.90 -11.55
CA ALA A 55 5.58 31.25 -11.01
C ALA A 55 6.32 31.44 -9.67
N LEU A 56 6.40 30.40 -8.83
CA LEU A 56 7.18 30.42 -7.60
C LEU A 56 8.68 30.30 -7.89
N LEU A 57 9.09 29.44 -8.83
CA LEU A 57 10.48 29.27 -9.24
C LEU A 57 11.02 30.55 -9.87
N SER A 58 10.29 31.20 -10.78
CA SER A 58 10.71 32.49 -11.35
C SER A 58 10.84 33.60 -10.30
N ARG A 59 9.96 33.63 -9.28
CA ARG A 59 10.10 34.52 -8.13
C ARG A 59 11.28 34.13 -7.22
N ALA A 60 11.56 32.85 -7.06
CA ALA A 60 12.68 32.36 -6.30
C ALA A 60 14.00 32.66 -7.01
N ASP A 61 14.09 32.48 -8.33
CA ASP A 61 15.26 32.78 -9.16
C ASP A 61 15.63 34.25 -9.04
N SER A 62 14.69 35.19 -9.18
CA SER A 62 14.97 36.62 -8.96
C SER A 62 15.44 36.97 -7.54
N THR A 63 15.07 36.15 -6.54
CA THR A 63 15.51 36.33 -5.15
C THR A 63 16.90 35.71 -4.92
N ILE A 64 17.18 34.57 -5.57
CA ILE A 64 18.45 33.84 -5.49
C ILE A 64 19.53 34.56 -6.31
N GLU A 65 19.22 35.08 -7.51
CA GLU A 65 20.09 35.92 -8.32
C GLU A 65 20.52 37.18 -7.57
N ASN A 66 19.60 37.83 -6.86
CA ASN A 66 19.90 38.97 -5.99
C ASN A 66 20.80 38.60 -4.79
N TRP A 67 20.82 37.34 -4.37
CA TRP A 67 21.59 36.89 -3.21
C TRP A 67 22.96 36.31 -3.58
N ILE A 68 23.09 35.68 -4.75
CA ILE A 68 24.30 34.95 -5.18
C ILE A 68 25.05 35.72 -6.29
N GLY A 69 24.44 36.70 -6.95
CA GLY A 69 25.12 37.57 -7.93
C GLY A 69 25.64 36.82 -9.16
N VAL A 70 24.98 35.73 -9.55
CA VAL A 70 25.38 34.89 -10.68
C VAL A 70 24.58 35.31 -11.91
N GLU A 71 25.29 35.76 -12.95
CA GLU A 71 24.75 36.00 -14.28
C GLU A 71 24.28 34.67 -14.91
N PRO A 72 23.09 34.61 -15.54
CA PRO A 72 22.52 33.36 -16.00
C PRO A 72 23.19 32.86 -17.29
N GLU A 73 24.07 31.86 -17.18
CA GLU A 73 24.44 31.01 -18.30
C GLU A 73 23.27 30.09 -18.67
N THR A 74 22.72 30.33 -19.86
CA THR A 74 21.61 29.61 -20.45
C THR A 74 22.04 28.19 -20.86
N ASN A 75 22.03 27.24 -19.93
CA ASN A 75 22.25 25.83 -20.24
C ASN A 75 20.90 25.13 -20.49
N GLN A 76 20.44 25.21 -21.73
CA GLN A 76 19.48 24.25 -22.29
C GLN A 76 20.14 22.87 -22.30
N HIS A 77 19.77 22.01 -21.35
CA HIS A 77 20.02 20.58 -21.49
C HIS A 77 18.87 19.95 -22.28
N GLU A 78 19.14 19.71 -23.56
CA GLU A 78 18.40 18.78 -24.38
C GLU A 78 18.43 17.40 -23.71
N ALA A 79 17.26 16.96 -23.23
CA ALA A 79 17.08 15.61 -22.73
C ALA A 79 17.05 14.64 -23.92
N ASP A 80 18.19 13.99 -24.15
CA ASP A 80 18.37 12.93 -25.14
C ASP A 80 17.43 11.76 -24.81
N SER A 81 16.31 11.67 -25.54
CA SER A 81 15.20 10.72 -25.29
C SER A 81 15.22 9.52 -26.24
N SER A 82 16.42 9.03 -26.59
CA SER A 82 16.63 7.94 -27.56
C SER A 82 16.97 6.57 -26.91
N GLY A 83 16.43 6.31 -25.73
CA GLY A 83 16.56 5.01 -25.05
C GLY A 83 15.21 4.35 -24.86
N THR A 84 14.52 3.97 -25.94
CA THR A 84 13.26 3.24 -25.83
C THR A 84 13.54 1.84 -25.28
N VAL A 85 13.56 1.71 -23.96
CA VAL A 85 13.62 0.42 -23.26
C VAL A 85 12.32 -0.30 -23.58
N THR A 86 12.35 -1.21 -24.54
CA THR A 86 11.22 -2.10 -24.85
C THR A 86 11.12 -3.13 -23.73
N ILE A 87 10.36 -2.80 -22.69
CA ILE A 87 10.03 -3.75 -21.63
C ILE A 87 9.04 -4.76 -22.22
N THR A 88 9.53 -5.97 -22.52
CA THR A 88 8.67 -7.08 -22.96
C THR A 88 7.74 -7.49 -21.82
N GLU A 89 6.46 -7.75 -22.12
CA GLU A 89 5.40 -8.03 -21.14
C GLU A 89 5.77 -9.16 -20.15
N ASP A 90 6.40 -10.23 -20.63
CA ASP A 90 6.88 -11.35 -19.79
C ASP A 90 7.99 -10.94 -18.80
N SER A 91 8.85 -9.99 -19.19
CA SER A 91 9.90 -9.47 -18.32
C SER A 91 9.32 -8.56 -17.24
N PHE A 92 8.29 -7.78 -17.58
CA PHE A 92 7.58 -6.93 -16.62
C PHE A 92 6.89 -7.76 -15.54
N VAL A 93 6.11 -8.78 -15.94
CA VAL A 93 5.40 -9.66 -15.01
C VAL A 93 6.36 -10.35 -14.05
N THR A 94 7.47 -10.89 -14.57
CA THR A 94 8.50 -11.54 -13.75
C THR A 94 9.14 -10.57 -12.75
N TRP A 95 9.44 -9.34 -13.18
CA TRP A 95 10.04 -8.31 -12.33
C TRP A 95 9.07 -7.83 -11.25
N VAL A 96 7.79 -7.65 -11.59
CA VAL A 96 6.71 -7.31 -10.65
C VAL A 96 6.59 -8.38 -9.57
N TYR A 97 6.57 -9.67 -9.92
CA TYR A 97 6.52 -10.74 -8.90
C TYR A 97 7.74 -10.77 -7.99
N ARG A 98 8.94 -10.48 -8.52
CA ARG A 98 10.17 -10.42 -7.71
C ARG A 98 10.12 -9.28 -6.72
N ILE A 99 9.78 -8.07 -7.16
CA ILE A 99 9.65 -6.91 -6.27
C ILE A 99 8.55 -7.13 -5.25
N TRP A 100 7.42 -7.68 -5.69
CA TRP A 100 6.31 -8.02 -4.82
C TRP A 100 6.72 -9.01 -3.73
N GLY A 101 7.48 -10.06 -4.08
CA GLY A 101 8.02 -11.02 -3.13
C GLY A 101 8.97 -10.39 -2.12
N VAL A 102 9.87 -9.50 -2.58
CA VAL A 102 10.81 -8.77 -1.71
C VAL A 102 10.06 -7.84 -0.74
N LEU A 103 9.06 -7.10 -1.22
CA LEU A 103 8.24 -6.23 -0.39
C LEU A 103 7.41 -7.01 0.62
N ALA A 104 6.87 -8.17 0.22
CA ALA A 104 6.16 -9.07 1.11
C ALA A 104 7.06 -9.57 2.25
N LEU A 105 8.29 -9.98 1.91
CA LEU A 105 9.28 -10.45 2.88
C LEU A 105 9.73 -9.32 3.81
N ALA A 106 10.01 -8.13 3.28
CA ALA A 106 10.41 -6.96 4.05
C ALA A 106 9.30 -6.52 5.02
N GLY A 107 8.06 -6.49 4.54
CA GLY A 107 6.89 -6.19 5.36
C GLY A 107 6.69 -7.21 6.49
N TRP A 108 6.81 -8.50 6.17
CA TRP A 108 6.78 -9.57 7.16
C TRP A 108 7.86 -9.41 8.23
N LEU A 109 9.10 -9.13 7.80
CA LEU A 109 10.23 -8.92 8.71
C LEU A 109 10.00 -7.70 9.61
N TYR A 110 9.55 -6.59 9.04
CA TYR A 110 9.21 -5.38 9.79
C TYR A 110 8.11 -5.64 10.81
N SER A 111 7.07 -6.41 10.45
CA SER A 111 6.01 -6.80 11.39
C SER A 111 6.55 -7.59 12.57
N ASN A 112 7.47 -8.53 12.34
CA ASN A 112 8.10 -9.31 13.40
C ASN A 112 8.97 -8.43 14.31
N ILE A 113 9.81 -7.58 13.73
CA ILE A 113 10.66 -6.64 14.48
C ILE A 113 9.80 -5.70 15.32
N ARG A 114 8.77 -5.10 14.72
CA ARG A 114 7.86 -4.19 15.41
C ARG A 114 7.16 -4.87 16.59
N THR A 115 6.70 -6.11 16.43
CA THR A 115 6.00 -6.84 17.51
C THR A 115 6.96 -7.17 18.66
N LYS A 116 8.24 -7.43 18.36
CA LYS A 116 9.28 -7.58 19.39
C LYS A 116 9.61 -6.27 20.10
N LEU A 117 9.66 -5.16 19.37
CA LEU A 117 10.07 -3.86 19.94
C LEU A 117 8.95 -3.17 20.76
N PHE A 118 7.70 -3.26 20.31
CA PHE A 118 6.57 -2.53 20.89
C PHE A 118 5.56 -3.41 21.63
N GLY A 119 5.84 -4.72 21.71
CA GLY A 119 4.96 -5.70 22.31
C GLY A 119 3.69 -6.02 21.50
N PRO A 120 2.90 -7.01 21.94
CA PRO A 120 1.68 -7.44 21.26
C PRO A 120 0.62 -6.33 21.33
N LYS A 121 0.28 -5.75 20.17
CA LYS A 121 -0.82 -4.78 20.07
C LYS A 121 -2.16 -5.44 20.39
N ALA A 122 -2.96 -4.79 21.24
CA ALA A 122 -4.33 -5.22 21.51
C ALA A 122 -5.13 -5.40 20.20
N PRO A 123 -5.91 -6.49 20.06
CA PRO A 123 -6.62 -6.79 18.82
C PRO A 123 -7.68 -5.71 18.56
N THR A 124 -7.40 -4.83 17.60
CA THR A 124 -8.40 -3.85 17.12
C THR A 124 -9.64 -4.58 16.61
N ARG A 125 -10.81 -4.17 17.11
CA ARG A 125 -12.13 -4.68 16.68
C ARG A 125 -12.27 -4.57 15.15
N TRP A 126 -12.68 -5.65 14.49
CA TRP A 126 -12.82 -5.73 13.02
C TRP A 126 -13.67 -4.60 12.42
N LYS A 127 -14.75 -4.21 13.12
CA LYS A 127 -15.59 -3.05 12.73
C LYS A 127 -14.79 -1.76 12.51
N ARG A 128 -13.78 -1.50 13.35
CA ARG A 128 -12.92 -0.30 13.21
C ARG A 128 -11.99 -0.39 12.01
N LYS A 129 -11.56 -1.60 11.61
CA LYS A 129 -10.70 -1.78 10.43
C LYS A 129 -11.47 -1.50 9.14
N ILE A 130 -12.69 -2.05 9.03
CA ILE A 130 -13.56 -1.78 7.88
C ILE A 130 -13.94 -0.30 7.83
N TYR A 131 -14.35 0.27 8.96
CA TYR A 131 -14.72 1.68 9.01
C TYR A 131 -13.59 2.59 8.50
N ARG A 132 -12.34 2.31 8.89
CA ARG A 132 -11.17 3.05 8.38
C ARG A 132 -10.95 2.86 6.88
N ALA A 133 -11.11 1.64 6.35
CA ALA A 133 -10.97 1.38 4.92
C ALA A 133 -12.08 2.09 4.10
N VAL A 134 -13.32 2.06 4.59
CA VAL A 134 -14.46 2.79 3.99
C VAL A 134 -14.19 4.29 4.02
N MET A 135 -13.80 4.84 5.18
CA MET A 135 -13.50 6.27 5.32
C MET A 135 -12.33 6.71 4.44
N ALA A 136 -11.26 5.93 4.37
CA ALA A 136 -10.13 6.22 3.47
C ALA A 136 -10.57 6.24 2.01
N SER A 137 -11.42 5.29 1.60
CA SER A 137 -11.94 5.22 0.23
C SER A 137 -12.87 6.40 -0.09
N LEU A 138 -13.77 6.75 0.83
CA LEU A 138 -14.66 7.91 0.67
C LEU A 138 -13.90 9.24 0.64
N LEU A 139 -12.92 9.42 1.51
CA LEU A 139 -12.06 10.61 1.50
C LEU A 139 -11.27 10.70 0.20
N PHE A 140 -10.76 9.57 -0.29
CA PHE A 140 -10.02 9.52 -1.55
C PHE A 140 -10.91 9.86 -2.75
N VAL A 141 -12.13 9.30 -2.84
CA VAL A 141 -13.13 9.67 -3.86
C VAL A 141 -13.47 11.16 -3.78
N GLY A 142 -13.75 11.66 -2.57
CA GLY A 142 -14.08 13.08 -2.36
C GLY A 142 -12.95 14.02 -2.77
N PHE A 143 -11.70 13.64 -2.47
CA PHE A 143 -10.51 14.39 -2.88
C PHE A 143 -10.36 14.41 -4.42
N LEU A 144 -10.50 13.26 -5.08
CA LEU A 144 -10.46 13.18 -6.53
C LEU A 144 -11.56 14.00 -7.19
N MET A 145 -12.79 13.92 -6.68
CA MET A 145 -13.92 14.72 -7.16
C MET A 145 -13.65 16.21 -7.03
N LEU A 146 -13.12 16.67 -5.90
CA LEU A 146 -12.70 18.06 -5.73
C LEU A 146 -11.64 18.46 -6.77
N GLY A 147 -10.64 17.63 -7.01
CA GLY A 147 -9.64 17.85 -8.06
C GLY A 147 -10.27 18.00 -9.45
N THR A 148 -11.22 17.13 -9.80
CA THR A 148 -11.92 17.23 -11.09
C THR A 148 -12.78 18.48 -11.21
N LEU A 149 -13.36 18.98 -10.11
CA LEU A 149 -14.14 20.23 -10.13
C LEU A 149 -13.24 21.45 -10.33
N VAL A 150 -12.08 21.47 -9.66
CA VAL A 150 -11.09 22.55 -9.81
C VAL A 150 -10.57 22.60 -11.25
N ILE A 151 -10.24 21.45 -11.84
CA ILE A 151 -9.71 21.37 -13.20
C ILE A 151 -10.83 21.58 -14.24
N GLY A 152 -11.98 20.93 -14.06
CA GLY A 152 -13.11 20.97 -14.99
C GLY A 152 -13.79 22.34 -15.06
N GLY A 153 -13.86 23.06 -13.93
CA GLY A 153 -14.41 24.42 -13.88
C GLY A 153 -13.65 25.44 -14.72
N VAL A 154 -12.38 25.18 -15.02
CA VAL A 154 -11.55 26.04 -15.89
C VAL A 154 -11.82 25.77 -17.38
N SER A 155 -12.19 24.54 -17.74
CA SER A 155 -12.31 24.11 -19.14
C SER A 155 -13.72 24.22 -19.75
N GLY A 156 -14.76 24.44 -18.94
CA GLY A 156 -16.15 24.57 -19.39
C GLY A 156 -16.80 23.29 -19.93
N ASN A 157 -16.03 22.23 -20.18
CA ASN A 157 -16.51 20.92 -20.63
C ASN A 157 -16.32 19.88 -19.52
N THR A 158 -17.42 19.27 -19.08
CA THR A 158 -17.40 18.13 -18.17
C THR A 158 -16.82 16.91 -18.89
N HIS A 159 -15.53 16.65 -18.71
CA HIS A 159 -14.84 15.46 -19.21
C HIS A 159 -15.32 14.20 -18.47
N TRP A 160 -16.49 13.69 -18.84
CA TRP A 160 -17.07 12.46 -18.26
C TRP A 160 -16.14 11.25 -18.39
N GLU A 161 -15.34 11.21 -19.46
CA GLU A 161 -14.33 10.18 -19.71
C GLU A 161 -13.23 10.13 -18.63
N LEU A 162 -12.91 11.26 -18.02
CA LEU A 162 -11.95 11.34 -16.92
C LEU A 162 -12.59 10.93 -15.59
N MET A 163 -13.90 11.15 -15.39
CA MET A 163 -14.59 10.80 -14.14
C MET A 163 -14.69 9.29 -13.89
N VAL A 164 -14.84 8.50 -14.95
CA VAL A 164 -14.96 7.03 -14.85
C VAL A 164 -13.76 6.39 -14.13
N PRO A 165 -12.49 6.59 -14.56
CA PRO A 165 -11.34 6.03 -13.86
C PRO A 165 -11.18 6.58 -12.42
N PHE A 166 -11.57 7.83 -12.15
CA PHE A 166 -11.54 8.39 -10.80
C PHE A 166 -12.53 7.75 -9.82
N ILE A 167 -13.62 7.16 -10.31
CA ILE A 167 -14.58 6.40 -9.49
C ILE A 167 -14.17 4.93 -9.43
N LEU A 168 -13.73 4.36 -10.55
CA LEU A 168 -13.40 2.94 -10.67
C LEU A 168 -12.15 2.57 -9.85
N LEU A 169 -11.12 3.43 -9.85
CA LEU A 169 -9.87 3.18 -9.12
C LEU A 169 -10.10 3.08 -7.59
N PRO A 170 -10.76 4.04 -6.91
CA PRO A 170 -11.09 3.91 -5.49
C PRO A 170 -11.98 2.71 -5.18
N LEU A 171 -12.94 2.39 -6.07
CA LEU A 171 -13.82 1.23 -5.90
C LEU A 171 -13.00 -0.06 -5.94
N LEU A 172 -12.06 -0.18 -6.89
CA LEU A 172 -11.17 -1.32 -7.00
C LEU A 172 -10.25 -1.43 -5.77
N LEU A 173 -9.66 -0.32 -5.32
CA LEU A 173 -8.86 -0.28 -4.09
C LEU A 173 -9.70 -0.69 -2.86
N PHE A 174 -10.96 -0.27 -2.80
CA PHE A 174 -11.87 -0.67 -1.75
C PHE A 174 -12.13 -2.18 -1.77
N VAL A 175 -12.44 -2.76 -2.94
CA VAL A 175 -12.67 -4.21 -3.09
C VAL A 175 -11.42 -5.00 -2.71
N VAL A 176 -10.24 -4.60 -3.19
CA VAL A 176 -8.95 -5.24 -2.85
C VAL A 176 -8.69 -5.15 -1.34
N SER A 177 -8.93 -3.98 -0.74
CA SER A 177 -8.76 -3.78 0.70
C SER A 177 -9.73 -4.63 1.52
N PHE A 178 -11.00 -4.67 1.11
CA PHE A 178 -12.04 -5.46 1.75
C PHE A 178 -11.71 -6.95 1.70
N TRP A 179 -11.25 -7.44 0.55
CA TRP A 179 -10.80 -8.82 0.36
C TRP A 179 -9.61 -9.15 1.28
N GLY A 180 -8.56 -8.33 1.26
CA GLY A 180 -7.37 -8.54 2.10
C GLY A 180 -7.69 -8.57 3.60
N ILE A 181 -8.59 -7.67 4.06
CA ILE A 181 -9.05 -7.65 5.46
C ILE A 181 -9.89 -8.90 5.79
N SER A 182 -10.73 -9.35 4.87
CA SER A 182 -11.59 -10.52 5.06
C SER A 182 -10.77 -11.80 5.20
N VAL A 183 -9.80 -12.02 4.30
CA VAL A 183 -8.88 -13.17 4.38
C VAL A 183 -8.03 -13.09 5.64
N SER A 184 -7.51 -11.91 5.98
CA SER A 184 -6.75 -11.72 7.22
C SER A 184 -7.57 -12.07 8.47
N HIS A 185 -8.87 -11.75 8.49
CA HIS A 185 -9.74 -12.13 9.59
C HIS A 185 -9.96 -13.64 9.64
N LEU A 186 -10.22 -14.27 8.49
CA LEU A 186 -10.44 -15.71 8.41
C LEU A 186 -9.21 -16.48 8.96
N ILE A 187 -8.01 -16.08 8.55
CA ILE A 187 -6.75 -16.66 9.03
C ILE A 187 -6.59 -16.49 10.55
N THR A 188 -6.86 -15.29 11.07
CA THR A 188 -6.76 -15.02 12.51
C THR A 188 -7.75 -15.87 13.31
N LYS A 189 -8.95 -16.11 12.75
CA LYS A 189 -9.96 -16.96 13.38
C LYS A 189 -9.47 -18.42 13.44
N ILE A 190 -8.94 -18.94 12.33
CA ILE A 190 -8.37 -20.28 12.25
C ILE A 190 -7.21 -20.45 13.25
N GLN A 191 -6.27 -19.51 13.30
CA GLN A 191 -5.14 -19.54 14.25
C GLN A 191 -5.65 -19.57 15.72
N ARG A 192 -6.70 -18.81 16.03
CA ARG A 192 -7.29 -18.77 17.38
C ARG A 192 -7.98 -20.08 17.76
N ASP A 193 -8.70 -20.69 16.82
CA ASP A 193 -9.42 -21.94 17.07
C ASP A 193 -8.44 -23.11 17.26
N ILE A 194 -7.34 -23.14 16.49
CA ILE A 194 -6.23 -24.10 16.71
C ILE A 194 -5.63 -23.91 18.11
N GLY A 195 -5.38 -22.66 18.54
CA GLY A 195 -4.83 -22.39 19.86
C GLY A 195 -5.74 -22.81 21.03
N LYS A 196 -7.06 -22.67 20.88
CA LYS A 196 -8.03 -23.09 21.92
C LYS A 196 -8.11 -24.60 22.08
N ARG A 197 -8.08 -25.36 20.97
CA ARG A 197 -8.18 -26.81 20.99
C ARG A 197 -7.06 -27.43 21.84
N ASP A 198 -5.84 -26.93 21.68
CA ASP A 198 -4.68 -27.40 22.46
C ASP A 198 -4.78 -27.06 23.95
N SER A 199 -5.34 -25.89 24.29
CA SER A 199 -5.55 -25.53 25.70
C SER A 199 -6.52 -26.48 26.40
N ASN A 200 -7.54 -26.96 25.70
CA ASN A 200 -8.53 -27.89 26.27
C ASN A 200 -7.93 -29.30 26.44
N GLU A 201 -7.11 -29.78 25.50
CA GLU A 201 -6.44 -31.07 25.63
C GLU A 201 -5.45 -31.10 26.80
N HIS A 202 -4.75 -29.99 27.07
CA HIS A 202 -3.86 -29.89 28.21
C HIS A 202 -4.59 -29.93 29.56
N ILE A 203 -5.75 -29.27 29.68
CA ILE A 203 -6.55 -29.29 30.91
C ILE A 203 -7.01 -30.72 31.21
N HIS A 204 -7.53 -31.44 30.20
CA HIS A 204 -7.98 -32.82 30.37
C HIS A 204 -6.88 -33.80 30.80
N LYS A 205 -5.64 -33.62 30.32
CA LYS A 205 -4.49 -34.46 30.72
C LYS A 205 -4.01 -34.21 32.16
N VAL A 206 -4.24 -33.01 32.72
CA VAL A 206 -3.78 -32.67 34.08
C VAL A 206 -4.81 -33.07 35.14
N THR A 207 -6.09 -33.20 34.76
CA THR A 207 -7.19 -33.56 35.67
C THR A 207 -7.53 -35.05 35.72
N ALA A 208 -6.89 -35.89 34.89
CA ALA A 208 -7.09 -37.33 34.82
C ALA A 208 -5.89 -38.07 35.43
#